data_AF-K1YCB3-F1
#
_entry.id   AF-K1YCB3-F1
#
_cell.length_a   1.000
_cell.length_b   1.000
_cell.length_c   1.000
_cell.angle_alpha   90.00
_cell.angle_beta   90.00
_cell.angle_gamma   90.00
#
_symmetry.space_group_name_H-M   'P 1'
#
loop_
_entity.id
_entity.type
_entity.pdbx_description
1 polymer ?
#
loop_
_entity_poly.entity_id
_entity_poly.type
_entity_poly.pdbx_seq_one_letter_code
_entity_poly.pdbx_strand_id
1 'polypeptide(L)' 'MAEEVQAFAYENSKGQTYFLHTKVVTLKGGREQKIFYFARQVNPEFALDAVPAAYMVSENKRTGLPLLKKKPVEA' A
#
# COMPACT_ATOMS: atom_id res chain seq x y z
N MET A 1 11.14 18.09 -16.72
CA MET A 1 11.77 16.93 -16.06
C MET A 1 10.63 15.99 -15.71
N ALA A 2 10.60 14.80 -16.32
CA ALA A 2 9.64 13.77 -15.94
C ALA A 2 10.17 13.14 -14.65
N GLU A 3 9.47 13.35 -13.54
CA GLU A 3 9.79 12.71 -12.27
C GLU A 3 9.46 11.22 -12.44
N GLU A 4 10.48 10.38 -12.40
CA GLU A 4 10.32 8.93 -12.50
C GLU A 4 9.76 8.44 -11.17
N VAL A 5 8.48 8.06 -11.21
CA VAL A 5 7.74 7.69 -10.02
C VAL A 5 8.14 6.29 -9.58
N GLN A 6 8.98 6.19 -8.55
CA GLN A 6 9.35 4.89 -7.97
C GLN A 6 8.20 4.40 -7.09
N ALA A 7 7.53 3.34 -7.54
CA ALA A 7 6.41 2.72 -6.83
C ALA A 7 6.62 1.22 -6.65
N PHE A 8 6.34 0.72 -5.45
CA PHE A 8 6.42 -0.70 -5.14
C PHE A 8 5.31 -1.46 -5.88
N ALA A 9 5.71 -2.27 -6.86
CA ALA A 9 4.82 -3.17 -7.59
C ALA A 9 4.75 -4.54 -6.92
N TYR A 10 3.53 -5.05 -6.76
CA TYR A 10 3.23 -6.36 -6.18
C TYR A 10 2.26 -7.09 -7.09
N GLU A 11 2.65 -8.28 -7.54
CA GLU A 11 1.77 -9.18 -8.27
C GLU A 11 1.07 -10.13 -7.28
N ASN A 12 -0.25 -10.16 -7.32
CA ASN A 12 -1.03 -11.09 -6.50
C ASN A 12 -1.01 -12.51 -7.12
N SER A 13 -1.47 -13.51 -6.37
CA SER A 13 -1.57 -14.89 -6.81
C SER A 13 -2.55 -15.10 -8.00
N LYS A 14 -3.26 -14.06 -8.44
CA LYS A 14 -4.14 -14.05 -9.61
C LYS A 14 -3.50 -13.41 -10.85
N GLY A 15 -2.21 -13.03 -10.80
CA GLY A 15 -1.51 -12.38 -11.91
C GLY A 15 -1.93 -10.92 -12.14
N GLN A 16 -2.43 -10.26 -11.09
CA GLN A 16 -2.78 -8.83 -11.14
C GLN A 16 -1.69 -8.03 -10.45
N THR A 17 -1.08 -7.11 -11.20
CA THR A 17 -0.12 -6.15 -10.67
C THR A 17 -0.85 -5.02 -9.96
N TYR A 18 -0.37 -4.74 -8.76
CA TYR A 18 -0.81 -3.63 -7.95
C TYR A 18 0.39 -2.82 -7.48
N PHE A 19 0.15 -1.55 -7.24
CA PHE A 19 1.16 -0.60 -6.81
C PHE A 19 0.80 -0.07 -5.44
N LEU A 20 1.80 0.04 -4.59
CA LEU A 20 1.61 0.51 -3.23
C LEU A 20 1.40 2.03 -3.19
N HIS A 21 0.35 2.43 -2.49
CA HIS A 21 0.03 3.82 -2.20
C HIS A 21 -0.24 4.04 -0.72
N THR A 22 -0.06 5.28 -0.28
CA THR A 22 -0.45 5.75 1.04
C THR A 22 -1.45 6.89 0.92
N LYS A 23 -2.48 6.89 1.76
CA LYS A 23 -3.44 7.99 1.84
C LYS A 23 -3.80 8.24 3.28
N VAL A 24 -3.87 9.51 3.64
CA VAL A 24 -4.46 9.93 4.91
C VAL A 24 -5.95 10.05 4.68
N VAL A 25 -6.72 9.22 5.36
CA VAL A 25 -8.19 9.27 5.32
C VAL A 25 -8.71 9.72 6.67
N THR A 26 -9.67 10.63 6.66
CA THR A 26 -10.36 11.07 7.87
C THR A 26 -11.49 10.09 8.15
N LEU A 27 -11.38 9.36 9.26
CA LEU A 27 -12.43 8.46 9.75
C LEU A 27 -13.60 9.26 10.32
N LYS A 28 -14.74 8.57 10.49
CA LYS A 28 -16.05 9.12 10.90
C LYS A 28 -16.14 9.58 12.37
N GLY A 29 -15.05 10.15 12.89
CA GLY A 29 -14.88 10.71 14.23
C GLY A 29 -13.77 11.77 14.31
N GLY A 30 -13.40 12.38 13.17
CA GLY A 30 -12.37 13.43 13.11
C GLY A 30 -10.93 12.93 13.24
N ARG A 31 -10.71 11.61 13.28
CA ARG A 31 -9.37 11.03 13.34
C ARG A 31 -8.82 10.81 11.95
N GLU A 32 -7.66 11.37 11.68
CA GLU A 32 -6.89 11.09 10.49
C GLU A 32 -6.11 9.80 10.67
N GLN A 33 -6.31 8.85 9.75
CA GLN A 33 -5.57 7.60 9.73
C GLN A 33 -4.84 7.49 8.39
N LYS A 34 -3.52 7.36 8.47
CA LYS A 34 -2.71 6.98 7.32
C LYS A 34 -2.96 5.51 7.02
N ILE A 35 -3.63 5.25 5.91
CA ILE A 35 -3.86 3.91 5.38
C ILE A 35 -2.90 3.66 4.21
N PHE A 36 -2.59 2.40 4.00
CA PHE A 36 -1.84 1.96 2.83
C PHE A 36 -2.73 1.03 2.03
N TYR A 37 -2.73 1.22 0.72
CA TYR A 37 -3.60 0.49 -0.20
C TYR A 37 -2.86 0.19 -1.50
N PHE A 38 -3.26 -0.90 -2.12
CA PHE A 38 -2.74 -1.34 -3.39
C PHE A 38 -3.71 -0.92 -4.49
N ALA A 39 -3.22 -0.17 -5.49
CA ALA A 39 -4.00 0.34 -6.61
C ALA A 39 -3.42 -0.16 -7.93
N ARG A 40 -4.25 -0.27 -8.97
CA ARG A 40 -3.80 -0.71 -10.31
C ARG A 40 -3.11 0.41 -11.10
N GLN A 41 -3.29 1.65 -10.66
CA GLN A 41 -2.65 2.83 -11.23
C GLN A 41 -1.65 3.39 -10.22
N VAL A 42 -0.50 3.84 -10.72
CA VAL A 42 0.48 4.61 -9.98
C VAL A 42 0.04 6.07 -9.92
N ASN A 43 -0.06 6.59 -8.71
CA ASN A 43 -0.27 7.99 -8.42
C ASN A 43 1.00 8.53 -7.75
N PRO A 44 1.81 9.35 -8.44
CA PRO A 44 3.07 9.86 -7.88
C PRO A 44 2.95 10.56 -6.54
N GLU A 45 1.85 11.26 -6.31
CA GLU A 45 1.61 11.96 -5.04
C GLU A 45 1.45 11.03 -3.84
N PHE A 46 1.07 9.76 -4.08
CA PHE A 46 0.74 8.80 -3.03
C PHE A 46 1.55 7.51 -3.12
N ALA A 47 2.31 7.31 -4.20
CA ALA A 47 3.09 6.11 -4.44
C ALA A 47 4.21 5.99 -3.42
N LEU A 48 4.46 4.77 -2.95
CA LEU A 48 5.59 4.46 -2.11
C LEU A 48 6.58 3.61 -2.88
N ASP A 49 7.84 4.01 -2.83
CA ASP A 49 8.99 3.29 -3.37
C ASP A 49 9.16 1.92 -2.70
N ALA A 50 8.93 1.84 -1.39
CA ALA A 50 9.10 0.63 -0.62
C ALA A 50 8.05 0.47 0.49
N VAL A 51 7.84 -0.77 0.88
CA VAL A 51 7.08 -1.11 2.09
C VAL A 51 7.92 -0.71 3.31
N PRO A 52 7.43 0.18 4.18
CA PRO A 52 8.20 0.53 5.38
C PRO A 52 8.41 -0.70 6.25
N ALA A 53 9.57 -0.83 6.89
CA ALA A 53 9.94 -2.03 7.66
C ALA A 53 8.95 -2.42 8.77
N ALA A 54 8.19 -1.45 9.28
CA ALA A 54 7.10 -1.64 10.25
C ALA A 54 5.83 -2.25 9.65
N TYR A 55 5.80 -2.53 8.35
CA TYR A 55 4.67 -3.11 7.65
C TYR A 55 5.13 -4.29 6.77
N MET A 56 4.20 -5.16 6.40
CA MET A 56 4.42 -6.32 5.55
C MET A 56 3.26 -6.49 4.58
N VAL A 57 3.58 -6.80 3.33
CA VAL A 57 2.56 -7.15 2.33
C VAL A 57 1.97 -8.50 2.70
N SER A 58 0.66 -8.52 2.86
CA SER A 58 -0.15 -9.68 3.18
C SER A 58 -1.26 -9.78 2.15
N GLU A 59 -1.31 -10.87 1.40
CA GLU A 59 -2.43 -11.15 0.51
C GLU A 59 -3.60 -11.79 1.29
N ASN A 60 -4.82 -11.32 1.05
CA ASN A 60 -6.01 -11.99 1.57
C ASN A 60 -6.40 -13.16 0.67
N LYS A 61 -6.11 -14.41 1.07
CA LYS A 61 -6.37 -15.62 0.29
C LYS A 61 -7.81 -15.76 -0.25
N ARG A 62 -8.80 -15.18 0.44
CA ARG A 62 -10.22 -15.26 0.05
C ARG A 62 -10.59 -14.31 -1.09
N THR A 63 -9.93 -13.15 -1.18
CA THR A 63 -10.25 -12.12 -2.19
C THR A 63 -9.13 -11.92 -3.22
N GLY A 64 -7.90 -12.37 -2.92
CA GLY A 64 -6.70 -12.08 -3.70
C GLY A 64 -6.26 -10.62 -3.59
N LEU A 65 -6.76 -9.86 -2.60
CA LEU A 65 -6.40 -8.46 -2.41
C LEU A 65 -5.10 -8.37 -1.60
N PRO A 66 -4.02 -7.79 -2.15
CA PRO A 66 -2.84 -7.44 -1.39
C PRO A 66 -3.18 -6.31 -0.41
N LEU A 67 -2.80 -6.48 0.84
CA LEU A 67 -3.04 -5.55 1.94
C LEU A 67 -1.73 -5.37 2.70
N LEU A 68 -1.53 -4.19 3.29
CA LEU A 68 -0.43 -4.01 4.23
C LEU A 68 -0.90 -4.31 5.64
N LYS A 69 -0.20 -5.22 6.30
CA LYS A 69 -0.34 -5.44 7.73
C LYS A 69 0.79 -4.76 8.46
N LYS A 70 0.47 -4.07 9.55
CA LYS A 70 1.48 -3.59 10.49
C LYS A 70 2.19 -4.81 11.07
N LYS A 71 3.51 -4.90 10.90
CA LYS A 71 4.30 -5.86 11.67
C LYS A 71 4.18 -5.44 13.14
N PRO A 72 3.98 -6.37 14.08
CA PRO A 72 4.23 -6.05 15.47
C PRO A 72 5.69 -5.59 15.52
N VAL A 73 5.90 -4.30 15.81
CA VAL A 73 7.23 -3.83 16.16
C VAL A 73 7.52 -4.50 17.49
N GLU A 74 8.35 -5.54 17.44
CA GLU A 74 8.91 -6.13 18.65
C GLU A 74 9.86 -5.05 19.19
N ALA A 75 9.49 -4.51 20.36
CA ALA A 75 10.19 -3.44 21.06
C ALA A 75 11.15 -4.04 22.09
#